data_AF-A0A3C0DYU7-F1
#
_entry.id   AF-A0A3C0DYU7-F1
#
_cell.length_a   1.000
_cell.length_b   1.000
_cell.length_c   1.000
_cell.angle_alpha   90.00
_cell.angle_beta   90.00
_cell.angle_gamma   90.00
#
_symmetry.space_group_name_H-M   'P 1'
#
loop_
_entity.id
_entity.type
_entity.pdbx_description
1 polymer ?
#
loop_
_entity_poly.entity_id
_entity_poly.type
_entity_poly.pdbx_seq_one_letter_code
_entity_poly.pdbx_strand_id
1 'polypeptide(L)'
;MTDHADNPNHPVRQLEPADLWNRFADLNAIPRPSKHEGKVVEWLHQWAASKGLESLQDEVGNVLIKKPSTPGLESRKTVVLQSHVDMVCQKNEATEFDFMTQGIRMLVDG
;
A
#
# COMPACT_ATOMS: atom_id res chain seq x y z
N MET A 1 -14.01 -18.23 -9.23
CA MET A 1 -12.61 -18.22 -8.75
C MET A 1 -12.31 -16.78 -8.38
N THR A 2 -12.09 -16.50 -7.11
CA THR A 2 -12.05 -15.14 -6.58
C THR A 2 -10.79 -14.40 -7.06
N ASP A 3 -10.99 -13.50 -8.02
CA ASP A 3 -10.04 -12.54 -8.58
C ASP A 3 -9.77 -11.38 -7.60
N HIS A 4 -9.49 -11.75 -6.35
CA HIS A 4 -9.25 -10.82 -5.26
C HIS A 4 -7.77 -10.81 -4.92
N ALA A 5 -7.24 -9.63 -4.63
CA ALA A 5 -5.85 -9.36 -4.25
C ALA A 5 -5.34 -10.20 -3.05
N ASP A 6 -6.27 -10.77 -2.27
CA ASP A 6 -6.00 -11.61 -1.11
C ASP A 6 -5.62 -13.05 -1.48
N ASN A 7 -5.75 -13.46 -2.75
CA ASN A 7 -5.32 -14.78 -3.19
C ASN A 7 -3.78 -14.85 -3.17
N PRO A 8 -3.16 -15.72 -2.33
CA PRO A 8 -1.71 -15.82 -2.23
C PRO A 8 -1.05 -16.32 -3.54
N ASN A 9 -1.82 -17.00 -4.40
CA ASN A 9 -1.34 -17.51 -5.69
C ASN A 9 -1.62 -16.55 -6.86
N HIS A 10 -2.10 -15.33 -6.59
CA HIS A 10 -2.38 -14.35 -7.64
C HIS A 10 -1.11 -14.07 -8.48
N PRO A 11 -1.18 -14.03 -9.83
CA PRO A 11 0.00 -13.85 -10.69
C PRO A 11 0.88 -12.63 -10.33
N VAL A 12 0.26 -11.52 -9.90
CA VAL A 12 0.99 -10.33 -9.41
C VAL A 12 1.97 -10.67 -8.28
N ARG A 13 1.61 -11.59 -7.37
CA ARG A 13 2.46 -11.97 -6.22
C ARG A 13 3.69 -12.80 -6.61
N GLN A 14 3.75 -13.24 -7.88
CA GLN A 14 4.87 -14.00 -8.45
C GLN A 14 5.83 -13.11 -9.27
N LEU A 15 5.55 -11.81 -9.38
CA LEU A 15 6.41 -10.87 -10.09
C LEU A 15 7.63 -10.48 -9.25
N GLU A 16 8.75 -10.18 -9.92
CA GLU A 16 9.98 -9.70 -9.29
C GLU A 16 10.09 -8.17 -9.33
N PRO A 17 10.59 -7.51 -8.26
CA PRO A 17 11.03 -8.10 -7.00
C PRO A 17 9.85 -8.48 -6.08
N ALA A 18 9.88 -9.69 -5.53
CA ALA A 18 8.75 -10.26 -4.77
C ALA A 18 8.26 -9.38 -3.60
N ASP A 19 9.16 -8.76 -2.83
CA ASP A 19 8.78 -7.91 -1.69
C ASP A 19 7.94 -6.69 -2.10
N LEU A 20 8.25 -6.11 -3.26
CA LEU A 20 7.54 -4.95 -3.79
C LEU A 20 6.15 -5.35 -4.28
N TRP A 21 6.08 -6.39 -5.10
CA TRP A 21 4.81 -6.79 -5.71
C TRP A 21 3.83 -7.40 -4.71
N ASN A 22 4.33 -8.11 -3.70
CA ASN A 22 3.48 -8.57 -2.59
C ASN A 22 2.93 -7.39 -1.78
N ARG A 23 3.76 -6.38 -1.49
CA ARG A 23 3.30 -5.16 -0.81
C ARG A 23 2.29 -4.38 -1.64
N PHE A 24 2.49 -4.30 -2.96
CA PHE A 24 1.58 -3.66 -3.89
C PHE A 24 0.22 -4.39 -3.95
N ALA A 25 0.23 -5.72 -3.98
CA ALA A 25 -0.98 -6.52 -3.94
C ALA A 25 -1.76 -6.30 -2.62
N ASP A 26 -1.07 -6.31 -1.47
CA ASP A 26 -1.69 -6.01 -0.18
C ASP A 26 -2.32 -4.60 -0.16
N LEU A 27 -1.61 -3.60 -0.70
CA LEU A 27 -2.10 -2.22 -0.78
C LEU A 27 -3.34 -2.08 -1.68
N ASN A 28 -3.37 -2.79 -2.80
CA ASN A 28 -4.49 -2.76 -3.74
C ASN A 28 -5.73 -3.49 -3.23
N ALA A 29 -5.60 -4.40 -2.27
CA ALA A 29 -6.74 -5.00 -1.59
C ALA A 29 -7.54 -3.97 -0.76
N ILE A 30 -6.91 -2.84 -0.39
CA ILE A 30 -7.49 -1.83 0.48
C ILE A 30 -8.16 -0.74 -0.37
N PRO A 31 -9.49 -0.55 -0.27
CA PRO A 31 -10.16 0.57 -0.91
C PRO A 31 -9.64 1.89 -0.32
N ARG A 32 -9.06 2.74 -1.17
CA ARG A 32 -8.38 3.99 -0.77
C ARG A 32 -8.74 5.19 -1.69
N PRO A 33 -10.04 5.48 -1.90
CA PRO A 33 -10.44 6.65 -2.68
C PRO A 33 -9.89 7.94 -2.04
N SER A 34 -9.58 8.94 -2.86
CA SER A 34 -9.22 10.28 -2.35
C SER A 34 -10.26 10.79 -1.37
N LYS A 35 -9.80 11.36 -0.23
CA LYS A 35 -10.57 11.78 0.95
C LYS A 35 -11.13 10.67 1.85
N HIS A 36 -10.77 9.41 1.58
CA HIS A 36 -11.17 8.25 2.38
C HIS A 36 -9.97 7.34 2.70
N GLU A 37 -8.82 7.94 3.01
CA GLU A 37 -7.53 7.27 3.21
C GLU A 37 -7.43 6.52 4.56
N GLY A 38 -8.43 6.64 5.44
CA GLY A 38 -8.36 6.12 6.81
C GLY A 38 -7.99 4.63 6.91
N LYS A 39 -8.55 3.78 6.02
CA LYS A 39 -8.24 2.35 5.99
C LYS A 39 -6.78 2.07 5.63
N VAL A 40 -6.24 2.77 4.63
CA VAL A 40 -4.85 2.57 4.19
C VAL A 40 -3.86 3.16 5.20
N VAL A 41 -4.21 4.28 5.85
CA VAL A 41 -3.43 4.87 6.94
C VAL A 41 -3.32 3.91 8.12
N GLU A 42 -4.45 3.35 8.59
CA GLU A 42 -4.46 2.37 9.67
C GLU A 42 -3.58 1.15 9.34
N TRP A 43 -3.71 0.63 8.11
CA TRP A 43 -2.90 -0.48 7.64
C TRP A 43 -1.39 -0.16 7.62
N LEU A 44 -1.00 1.06 7.23
CA LEU A 44 0.41 1.49 7.27
C LEU A 44 0.96 1.53 8.70
N HIS A 45 0.17 2.00 9.67
CA HIS A 45 0.55 1.99 11.09
C HIS A 45 0.69 0.57 11.63
N GLN A 46 -0.26 -0.31 11.33
CA GLN A 46 -0.19 -1.73 11.72
C GLN A 46 1.03 -2.42 11.09
N TRP A 47 1.30 -2.13 9.81
CA TRP A 47 2.47 -2.64 9.12
C TRP A 47 3.78 -2.17 9.78
N ALA A 48 3.91 -0.86 10.06
CA ALA A 48 5.06 -0.30 10.74
C ALA A 48 5.28 -0.95 12.12
N ALA A 49 4.22 -1.05 12.92
CA ALA A 49 4.24 -1.69 14.23
C ALA A 49 4.68 -3.17 14.16
N SER A 50 4.19 -3.93 13.17
CA SER A 50 4.60 -5.33 12.95
C SER A 50 6.10 -5.50 12.64
N LYS A 51 6.74 -4.43 12.18
CA LYS A 51 8.19 -4.36 11.89
C LYS A 51 8.98 -3.67 13.00
N GLY A 52 8.34 -3.27 14.09
CA GLY A 52 8.97 -2.52 15.18
C GLY A 52 9.43 -1.13 14.76
N LEU A 53 8.79 -0.52 13.75
CA LEU A 53 9.12 0.81 13.26
C LEU A 53 8.24 1.86 13.95
N GLU A 54 8.82 3.02 14.23
CA GLU A 54 8.08 4.19 14.72
C GLU A 54 7.25 4.77 13.55
N SER A 55 5.98 5.05 13.81
CA SER A 55 5.09 5.69 12.85
C SER A 55 4.32 6.83 13.52
N LEU A 56 4.24 7.96 12.84
CA LEU A 56 3.57 9.18 13.27
C LEU A 56 2.53 9.59 12.23
N GLN A 57 1.50 10.31 12.67
CA GLN A 57 0.51 10.95 11.81
C GLN A 57 0.37 12.41 12.21
N ASP A 58 0.36 13.32 11.23
CA ASP A 58 0.12 14.74 11.48
C ASP A 58 -1.39 15.07 11.52
N GLU A 59 -1.72 16.33 11.83
CA GLU A 59 -3.11 16.81 11.94
C GLU A 59 -3.90 16.73 10.61
N VAL A 60 -3.19 16.70 9.48
CA VAL A 60 -3.78 16.65 8.13
C VAL A 60 -3.88 15.21 7.61
N GLY A 61 -3.31 14.26 8.35
CA GLY A 61 -3.38 12.83 8.09
C GLY A 61 -2.20 12.26 7.30
N ASN A 62 -1.12 13.01 7.10
CA ASN A 62 0.09 12.47 6.48
C ASN A 62 0.77 11.47 7.43
N VAL A 63 1.28 10.38 6.87
CA VAL A 63 1.95 9.31 7.61
C VAL A 63 3.47 9.40 7.43
N LEU A 64 4.20 9.38 8.54
CA LEU A 64 5.65 9.28 8.57
C LEU A 64 6.07 8.00 9.28
N ILE A 65 6.78 7.11 8.57
CA ILE A 65 7.39 5.90 9.16
C ILE A 65 8.90 6.10 9.21
N LYS A 66 9.48 5.91 10.39
CA LYS A 66 10.91 6.07 10.64
C LYS A 66 11.58 4.71 10.80
N LYS A 67 12.66 4.52 10.05
CA LYS A 67 13.54 3.35 10.16
C LYS A 67 14.94 3.82 10.51
N PRO A 68 15.60 3.25 11.54
CA PRO A 68 16.99 3.59 11.83
C PRO A 68 17.92 3.18 10.69
N SER A 69 19.11 3.79 10.65
CA SER A 69 20.17 3.38 9.73
C SER A 69 20.49 1.89 9.93
N THR A 70 20.86 1.22 8.84
CA THR A 70 21.48 -0.10 8.95
C THR A 70 22.79 0.03 9.73
N PRO A 71 23.16 -0.93 10.61
CA PRO A 71 24.39 -0.84 11.39
C PRO A 71 25.62 -0.51 10.53
N GLY A 72 26.39 0.50 10.94
CA GLY A 72 27.57 0.99 10.22
C GLY A 72 27.29 2.12 9.22
N LEU A 73 26.04 2.57 9.08
CA LEU A 73 25.64 3.69 8.22
C LEU A 73 25.08 4.90 9.00
N GLU A 74 25.29 4.97 10.31
CA GLU A 74 24.74 6.00 11.21
C GLU A 74 25.21 7.43 10.86
N SER A 75 26.40 7.56 10.27
CA SER A 75 26.98 8.84 9.85
C SER A 75 26.48 9.34 8.49
N ARG A 76 25.67 8.53 7.79
CA ARG A 76 25.11 8.90 6.49
C ARG A 76 23.94 9.87 6.70
N LYS A 77 23.69 10.71 5.68
CA LYS A 77 22.56 11.63 5.70
C LYS A 77 21.25 10.85 5.69
N THR A 78 20.29 11.30 6.49
CA THR A 78 18.91 10.83 6.43
C THR A 78 18.32 11.10 5.05
N VAL A 79 17.55 10.15 4.54
CA VAL A 79 16.81 10.25 3.28
C VAL A 79 15.33 10.07 3.57
N VAL A 80 14.49 10.82 2.85
CA VAL A 80 13.03 10.67 2.88
C VAL A 80 12.57 10.12 1.53
N LEU A 81 11.77 9.06 1.54
CA LEU A 81 11.05 8.57 0.37
C LEU A 81 9.60 9.02 0.53
N GLN A 82 9.08 9.76 -0.46
CA GLN A 82 7.74 10.32 -0.42
C GLN A 82 6.88 9.75 -1.54
N SER A 83 5.63 9.45 -1.20
CA SER A 83 4.57 9.02 -2.12
C SER A 83 3.22 9.48 -1.57
N HIS A 84 2.15 9.25 -2.32
CA HIS A 84 0.77 9.48 -1.90
C HIS A 84 0.00 8.16 -1.91
N VAL A 85 -0.98 8.02 -1.02
CA VAL A 85 -1.66 6.74 -0.75
C VAL A 85 -3.04 6.65 -1.38
N ASP A 86 -3.60 7.76 -1.82
CA ASP A 86 -4.93 7.83 -2.39
C ASP A 86 -4.97 7.39 -3.86
N MET A 87 -6.18 7.19 -4.36
CA MET A 87 -6.44 6.81 -5.73
C MET A 87 -7.55 7.65 -6.35
N VAL A 88 -7.30 8.08 -7.59
CA VAL A 88 -8.34 8.66 -8.45
C VAL A 88 -9.31 7.55 -8.85
N CYS A 89 -10.59 7.78 -8.58
CA CYS A 89 -11.64 6.79 -8.82
C CYS A 89 -12.29 7.04 -10.18
N GLN A 90 -11.85 6.27 -11.18
CA GLN A 90 -12.49 6.19 -12.49
C GLN A 90 -12.67 4.74 -12.91
N LYS A 91 -13.81 4.45 -13.54
CA LYS A 91 -14.16 3.13 -14.05
C LYS A 91 -14.75 3.28 -15.45
N ASN A 92 -14.60 2.25 -16.28
CA ASN A 92 -15.27 2.20 -17.58
C ASN A 92 -16.79 2.13 -17.39
N GLU A 93 -17.55 2.65 -18.35
CA GLU A 93 -19.02 2.80 -18.23
C GLU A 93 -19.74 1.50 -17.88
N ALA A 94 -19.29 0.37 -18.45
CA ALA A 94 -19.89 -0.95 -18.23
C ALA A 94 -19.38 -1.65 -16.96
N THR A 95 -18.44 -1.07 -16.23
CA THR A 95 -17.81 -1.72 -15.07
C THR A 95 -18.58 -1.44 -13.79
N GLU A 96 -19.13 -2.48 -13.17
CA GLU A 96 -19.64 -2.44 -11.81
C GLU A 96 -18.51 -2.62 -10.79
N PHE A 97 -18.13 -1.51 -10.17
CA PHE A 97 -17.08 -1.41 -9.19
C PHE A 97 -17.43 -0.36 -8.12
N ASP A 98 -17.27 -0.73 -6.86
CA ASP A 98 -17.48 0.15 -5.70
C ASP A 98 -16.14 0.47 -5.03
N PHE A 99 -15.65 1.70 -5.24
CA PHE A 99 -14.38 2.18 -4.72
C PHE A 99 -14.32 2.30 -3.19
N MET A 100 -15.45 2.27 -2.48
CA MET A 100 -15.49 2.38 -1.03
C MET A 100 -15.28 1.04 -0.33
N THR A 101 -15.62 -0.05 -1.03
CA THR A 101 -15.70 -1.40 -0.45
C THR A 101 -14.81 -2.41 -1.15
N GLN A 102 -14.49 -2.21 -2.43
CA GLN A 102 -13.74 -3.18 -3.23
C GLN A 102 -12.28 -2.77 -3.41
N GLY A 103 -11.38 -3.73 -3.20
CA GLY A 103 -10.00 -3.64 -3.64
C GLY A 103 -9.88 -3.74 -5.16
N ILE A 104 -8.78 -3.25 -5.71
CA ILE A 104 -8.50 -3.26 -7.15
C ILE A 104 -8.29 -4.69 -7.63
N ARG A 105 -9.06 -5.07 -8.66
CA ARG A 105 -8.90 -6.34 -9.39
C ARG A 105 -7.71 -6.18 -10.32
N MET A 106 -6.66 -6.94 -10.07
CA MET A 106 -5.40 -6.83 -10.80
C MET A 106 -5.30 -7.94 -11.84
N LEU A 107 -4.74 -7.65 -13.00
CA LEU A 107 -4.45 -8.63 -14.04
C LEU A 107 -2.96 -8.54 -14.39
N VAL A 108 -2.32 -9.69 -14.59
CA VAL A 108 -1.05 -9.77 -15.30
C VAL A 108 -1.36 -10.21 -16.71
N ASP A 109 -1.15 -9.31 -17.66
CA ASP A 109 -1.23 -9.61 -19.10
C ASP A 109 0.20 -9.63 -19.64
N GLY A 110 0.53 -10.70 -20.37
CA GLY A 110 1.89 -11.06 -20.77
C GLY A 110 2.29 -10.43 -22.10
#